data_AF-A0A8T1HVA6-F1
#
_entry.id   AF-A0A8T1HVA6-F1
#
_cell.length_a   1.000
_cell.length_b   1.000
_cell.length_c   1.000
_cell.angle_alpha   90.00
_cell.angle_beta   90.00
_cell.angle_gamma   90.00
#
_symmetry.space_group_name_H-M   'P 1'
#
loop_
_entity.id
_entity.type
_entity.pdbx_description
1 polymer ?
#
loop_
_entity_poly.entity_id
_entity_poly.type
_entity_poly.pdbx_seq_one_letter_code
_entity_poly.pdbx_strand_id
1 'polypeptide(L)'
;MDHRGTGRSTFLDCSAAQAATSGSPAGNTIKPSEVPSCAKALERKYGDLASFSTTSAAKDLVTLVSEFSNGKNTIVYGVSYGSLLVERIMHLDPPQVTGYVLDGVATTTRATADLFPYFSRADTGFGEVGDAFMDLCAQDRGCSAHFKKPHTLASTLYDLLDEFDNNPNSTCAAIVGRLGLGSEEAPPSYNLRVFLGRLLQDSIMRNAIPPLVYRLNRCQVKDVDVLNYFFKTFAEIYRGLKGPYFSELLYYLIVFSEGWERPQPSMTEMTKRFTDYGIAAETYAIPPLYCAFSKEKSKACNKFKLGNYDVQGIIYKRDEYWNVSATIPSQASVLLMSSKLDPQTPHKYAKQLLKSLDGDNKELITFEYSVHGAVFSTQLDPEDLASETCGMKILASYLSTEGELASLDRSCVDEISRFNMTLLANYQGFFGVEDA
;
A
#
# COMPACT_ATOMS: atom_id res chain seq x y z
N MET A 1 -11.14 -11.59 15.52
CA MET A 1 -11.07 -12.77 14.64
C MET A 1 -9.89 -12.53 13.71
N ASP A 2 -9.01 -13.52 13.54
CA ASP A 2 -7.98 -13.44 12.52
C ASP A 2 -8.59 -13.83 11.18
N HIS A 3 -8.29 -13.08 10.11
CA HIS A 3 -8.70 -13.43 8.76
C HIS A 3 -8.28 -14.86 8.43
N ARG A 4 -9.13 -15.64 7.77
CA ARG A 4 -8.77 -17.01 7.34
C ARG A 4 -7.44 -17.01 6.59
N GLY A 5 -6.53 -17.93 6.93
CA GLY A 5 -5.19 -17.96 6.37
C GLY A 5 -4.16 -17.07 7.06
N THR A 6 -4.55 -16.29 8.08
CA THR A 6 -3.65 -15.43 8.87
C THR A 6 -3.70 -15.77 10.36
N GLY A 7 -2.72 -15.27 11.11
CA GLY A 7 -2.71 -15.41 12.57
C GLY A 7 -2.88 -16.86 13.02
N ARG A 8 -3.93 -17.10 13.81
CA ARG A 8 -4.31 -18.40 14.35
C ARG A 8 -5.43 -19.08 13.57
N SER A 9 -5.98 -18.43 12.54
CA SER A 9 -7.06 -18.94 11.70
C SER A 9 -6.51 -19.75 10.52
N THR A 10 -6.09 -21.00 10.78
CA THR A 10 -5.50 -21.92 9.78
C THR A 10 -4.49 -21.19 8.89
N PHE A 11 -3.36 -20.79 9.49
CA PHE A 11 -2.30 -20.03 8.84
C PHE A 11 -1.94 -20.65 7.47
N LEU A 12 -2.11 -19.87 6.41
CA LEU A 12 -1.86 -20.32 5.04
C LEU A 12 -0.38 -20.15 4.76
N ASP A 13 0.35 -21.25 4.76
CA ASP A 13 1.78 -21.26 4.44
C ASP A 13 2.13 -22.37 3.45
N CYS A 14 3.38 -22.33 3.02
CA CYS A 14 4.03 -23.40 2.27
C CYS A 14 5.20 -23.99 3.06
N SER A 15 4.97 -24.23 4.36
CA SER A 15 5.96 -24.78 5.31
C SER A 15 6.53 -26.12 4.84
N ALA A 16 5.70 -26.99 4.26
CA ALA A 16 6.14 -28.28 3.70
C ALA A 16 7.10 -28.14 2.51
N ALA A 17 7.09 -26.98 1.82
CA ALA A 17 8.03 -26.64 0.75
C ALA A 17 9.18 -25.74 1.25
N GLN A 18 9.22 -25.43 2.56
CA GLN A 18 10.11 -24.47 3.19
C GLN A 18 10.06 -23.05 2.61
N ALA A 19 9.10 -22.73 1.73
CA ALA A 19 8.94 -21.40 1.16
C ALA A 19 8.53 -20.40 2.25
N ALA A 20 9.11 -19.19 2.22
CA ALA A 20 8.91 -18.17 3.24
C ALA A 20 9.29 -18.62 4.68
N THR A 21 10.26 -19.54 4.83
CA THR A 21 10.82 -19.92 6.13
C THR A 21 12.30 -19.54 6.25
N SER A 22 12.85 -19.54 7.47
CA SER A 22 14.30 -19.31 7.67
C SER A 22 15.21 -20.30 6.95
N GLY A 23 14.68 -21.44 6.51
CA GLY A 23 15.39 -22.44 5.69
C GLY A 23 15.27 -22.23 4.19
N SER A 24 14.54 -21.22 3.72
CA SER A 24 14.33 -20.93 2.31
C SER A 24 15.48 -20.08 1.73
N PRO A 25 15.80 -20.18 0.42
CA PRO A 25 16.77 -19.29 -0.24
C PRO A 25 16.43 -17.79 -0.21
N ALA A 26 15.24 -17.42 0.28
CA ALA A 26 14.74 -16.06 0.34
C ALA A 26 14.30 -15.64 1.75
N GLY A 27 14.58 -16.48 2.77
CA GLY A 27 14.03 -16.31 4.12
C GLY A 27 12.50 -16.28 4.08
N ASN A 28 11.91 -15.20 4.59
CA ASN A 28 10.46 -15.05 4.75
C ASN A 28 9.75 -14.53 3.48
N THR A 29 10.41 -14.53 2.32
CA THR A 29 9.84 -14.11 1.03
C THR A 29 9.62 -15.32 0.12
N ILE A 30 8.58 -15.34 -0.73
CA ILE A 30 8.36 -16.38 -1.74
C ILE A 30 9.06 -16.02 -3.06
N LYS A 31 10.01 -16.84 -3.49
CA LYS A 31 10.63 -16.74 -4.83
C LYS A 31 9.81 -17.50 -5.88
N PRO A 32 9.82 -17.05 -7.15
CA PRO A 32 9.11 -17.75 -8.22
C PRO A 32 9.52 -19.23 -8.40
N SER A 33 10.78 -19.56 -8.09
CA SER A 33 11.29 -20.95 -8.14
C SER A 33 10.69 -21.88 -7.08
N GLU A 34 10.13 -21.34 -6.00
CA GLU A 34 9.54 -22.12 -4.90
C GLU A 34 8.05 -22.45 -5.15
N VAL A 35 7.44 -21.72 -6.08
CA VAL A 35 6.01 -21.79 -6.40
C VAL A 35 5.55 -23.19 -6.83
N PRO A 36 6.27 -23.94 -7.70
CA PRO A 36 5.80 -25.26 -8.11
C PRO A 36 5.65 -26.25 -6.95
N SER A 37 6.61 -26.28 -6.02
CA SER A 37 6.57 -27.14 -4.83
C SER A 37 5.48 -26.70 -3.86
N CYS A 38 5.33 -25.39 -3.67
CA CYS A 38 4.28 -24.78 -2.85
C CYS A 38 2.89 -25.10 -3.40
N ALA A 39 2.65 -24.90 -4.70
CA ALA A 39 1.40 -25.22 -5.38
C ALA A 39 1.01 -26.70 -5.21
N LYS A 40 1.98 -27.61 -5.30
CA LYS A 40 1.75 -29.06 -5.11
C LYS A 40 1.35 -29.40 -3.69
N ALA A 41 1.93 -28.73 -2.69
CA ALA A 41 1.55 -28.91 -1.29
C ALA A 41 0.14 -28.38 -1.02
N LEU A 42 -0.20 -27.21 -1.58
CA LEU A 42 -1.51 -26.59 -1.43
C LEU A 42 -2.62 -27.38 -2.12
N GLU A 43 -2.41 -27.84 -3.35
CA GLU A 43 -3.39 -28.65 -4.08
C GLU A 43 -3.72 -29.94 -3.32
N ARG A 44 -2.71 -30.60 -2.74
CA ARG A 44 -2.90 -31.80 -1.91
C ARG A 44 -3.67 -31.53 -0.62
N LYS A 45 -3.43 -30.39 0.01
CA LYS A 45 -3.98 -30.06 1.34
C LYS A 45 -5.37 -29.45 1.26
N TYR A 46 -5.60 -28.55 0.31
CA TYR A 46 -6.80 -27.71 0.25
C TYR A 46 -7.56 -27.87 -1.07
N GLY A 47 -6.94 -28.36 -2.14
CA GLY A 47 -7.55 -28.39 -3.47
C GLY A 47 -7.79 -26.98 -4.00
N ASP A 48 -9.06 -26.57 -4.10
CA ASP A 48 -9.43 -25.22 -4.52
C ASP A 48 -9.15 -24.17 -3.43
N LEU A 49 -8.36 -23.16 -3.79
CA LEU A 49 -7.97 -22.08 -2.90
C LEU A 49 -9.05 -20.98 -2.75
N ALA A 50 -10.21 -21.10 -3.42
CA ALA A 50 -11.37 -20.23 -3.19
C ALA A 50 -11.86 -20.26 -1.73
N SER A 51 -11.53 -21.32 -0.98
CA SER A 51 -11.70 -21.39 0.47
C SER A 51 -10.94 -20.29 1.24
N PHE A 52 -9.93 -19.65 0.65
CA PHE A 52 -9.19 -18.51 1.21
C PHE A 52 -9.49 -17.18 0.51
N SER A 53 -10.53 -17.12 -0.32
CA SER A 53 -10.91 -15.90 -1.05
C SER A 53 -11.45 -14.80 -0.14
N THR A 54 -11.44 -13.57 -0.65
CA THR A 54 -12.09 -12.41 -0.02
C THR A 54 -13.57 -12.67 0.27
N THR A 55 -14.30 -13.35 -0.63
CA THR A 55 -15.72 -13.71 -0.39
C THR A 55 -15.88 -14.72 0.73
N SER A 56 -15.01 -15.72 0.78
CA SER A 56 -15.00 -16.68 1.88
C SER A 56 -14.72 -15.96 3.21
N ALA A 57 -13.77 -15.02 3.25
CA ALA A 57 -13.52 -14.21 4.43
C ALA A 57 -14.70 -13.29 4.82
N ALA A 58 -15.38 -12.70 3.82
CA ALA A 58 -16.58 -11.88 4.05
C ALA A 58 -17.69 -12.71 4.68
N LYS A 59 -17.90 -13.95 4.19
CA LYS A 59 -18.86 -14.90 4.75
C LYS A 59 -18.55 -15.29 6.20
N ASP A 60 -17.27 -15.38 6.59
CA ASP A 60 -16.92 -15.58 8.01
C ASP A 60 -17.42 -14.42 8.87
N LEU A 61 -17.17 -13.17 8.45
CA LEU A 61 -17.57 -12.02 9.23
C LEU A 61 -19.10 -11.88 9.29
N VAL A 62 -19.80 -12.12 8.18
CA VAL A 62 -21.28 -12.18 8.13
C VAL A 62 -21.81 -13.24 9.08
N THR A 63 -21.22 -14.44 9.08
CA THR A 63 -21.62 -15.53 9.99
C THR A 63 -21.41 -15.13 11.45
N LEU A 64 -20.25 -14.56 11.77
CA LEU A 64 -19.94 -14.09 13.13
C LEU A 64 -20.92 -13.00 13.61
N VAL A 65 -21.24 -12.03 12.76
CA VAL A 65 -22.22 -10.99 13.08
C VAL A 65 -23.61 -11.62 13.29
N SER A 66 -24.01 -12.58 12.45
CA SER A 66 -25.30 -13.23 12.58
C SER A 66 -25.46 -14.11 13.83
N GLU A 67 -24.39 -14.80 14.24
CA GLU A 67 -24.43 -15.77 15.36
C GLU A 67 -24.07 -15.14 16.71
N PHE A 68 -23.21 -14.11 16.72
CA PHE A 68 -22.63 -13.56 17.95
C PHE A 68 -22.94 -12.07 18.17
N SER A 69 -23.74 -11.43 17.33
CA SER A 69 -24.21 -10.08 17.64
C SER A 69 -25.12 -10.08 18.87
N ASN A 70 -25.12 -8.96 19.59
CA ASN A 70 -26.01 -8.70 20.72
C ASN A 70 -27.40 -8.19 20.28
N GLY A 71 -27.78 -8.37 19.01
CA GLY A 71 -29.00 -7.85 18.41
C GLY A 71 -29.04 -6.32 18.25
N LYS A 72 -27.90 -5.63 18.39
CA LYS A 72 -27.77 -4.19 18.11
C LYS A 72 -27.23 -3.95 16.70
N ASN A 73 -27.37 -2.70 16.28
CA ASN A 73 -26.78 -2.14 15.06
C ASN A 73 -25.28 -2.47 15.00
N THR A 74 -24.86 -3.12 13.91
CA THR A 74 -23.46 -3.44 13.67
C THR A 74 -22.88 -2.48 12.62
N ILE A 75 -21.69 -1.96 12.89
CA ILE A 75 -20.91 -1.18 11.93
C ILE A 75 -19.64 -1.97 11.60
N VAL A 76 -19.35 -2.10 10.30
CA VAL A 76 -18.14 -2.80 9.83
C VAL A 76 -17.13 -1.78 9.32
N TYR A 77 -15.98 -1.72 9.97
CA TYR A 77 -14.85 -0.87 9.58
C TYR A 77 -13.77 -1.70 8.90
N GLY A 78 -13.26 -1.22 7.77
CA GLY A 78 -12.18 -1.84 7.03
C GLY A 78 -11.19 -0.79 6.51
N VAL A 79 -9.91 -1.04 6.75
CA VAL A 79 -8.81 -0.23 6.25
C VAL A 79 -7.97 -0.96 5.22
N SER A 80 -7.51 -0.28 4.17
CA SER A 80 -6.65 -0.89 3.14
C SER A 80 -7.37 -2.05 2.44
N TYR A 81 -6.75 -3.24 2.34
CA TYR A 81 -7.44 -4.48 1.95
C TYR A 81 -8.79 -4.70 2.69
N GLY A 82 -8.88 -4.27 3.95
CA GLY A 82 -10.11 -4.34 4.72
C GLY A 82 -11.28 -3.60 4.06
N SER A 83 -11.05 -2.55 3.28
CA SER A 83 -12.13 -1.87 2.56
C SER A 83 -12.68 -2.71 1.41
N LEU A 84 -11.84 -3.52 0.74
CA LEU A 84 -12.28 -4.50 -0.25
C LEU A 84 -13.10 -5.62 0.41
N LEU A 85 -12.71 -6.04 1.62
CA LEU A 85 -13.46 -7.00 2.40
C LEU A 85 -14.82 -6.43 2.84
N VAL A 86 -14.86 -5.17 3.28
CA VAL A 86 -16.10 -4.45 3.61
C VAL A 86 -17.02 -4.34 2.40
N GLU A 87 -16.50 -3.93 1.25
CA GLU A 87 -17.25 -3.92 -0.02
C GLU A 87 -17.82 -5.31 -0.32
N ARG A 88 -17.05 -6.38 -0.10
CA ARG A 88 -17.53 -7.74 -0.29
C ARG A 88 -18.66 -8.12 0.68
N ILE A 89 -18.64 -7.60 1.90
CA ILE A 89 -19.73 -7.80 2.87
C ILE A 89 -20.98 -7.01 2.46
N MET A 90 -20.83 -5.81 1.88
CA MET A 90 -21.96 -5.05 1.34
C MET A 90 -22.71 -5.86 0.28
N HIS A 91 -21.98 -6.55 -0.61
CA HIS A 91 -22.60 -7.45 -1.58
C HIS A 91 -23.39 -8.63 -0.97
N LEU A 92 -23.06 -9.03 0.26
CA LEU A 92 -23.75 -10.10 0.98
C LEU A 92 -24.96 -9.60 1.77
N ASP A 93 -25.16 -8.28 1.87
CA ASP A 93 -26.29 -7.61 2.54
C ASP A 93 -26.71 -8.26 3.88
N PRO A 94 -25.81 -8.37 4.87
CA PRO A 94 -26.20 -8.86 6.19
C PRO A 94 -27.17 -7.87 6.86
N PRO A 95 -28.37 -8.30 7.28
CA PRO A 95 -29.41 -7.40 7.79
C PRO A 95 -29.04 -6.72 9.11
N GLN A 96 -28.06 -7.26 9.85
CA GLN A 96 -27.58 -6.68 11.12
C GLN A 96 -26.62 -5.50 10.92
N VAL A 97 -26.06 -5.34 9.71
CA VAL A 97 -25.11 -4.27 9.43
C VAL A 97 -25.86 -3.03 8.97
N THR A 98 -25.62 -1.94 9.68
CA THR A 98 -26.27 -0.63 9.53
C THR A 98 -25.30 0.46 9.13
N GLY A 99 -24.00 0.15 9.07
CA GLY A 99 -23.00 1.09 8.57
C GLY A 99 -21.74 0.39 8.10
N TYR A 100 -21.17 0.91 7.02
CA TYR A 100 -19.90 0.46 6.47
C TYR A 100 -18.91 1.62 6.47
N VAL A 101 -17.70 1.39 6.99
CA VAL A 101 -16.62 2.39 6.99
C VAL A 101 -15.44 1.86 6.21
N LEU A 102 -15.03 2.59 5.17
CA LEU A 102 -13.95 2.23 4.26
C LEU A 102 -12.85 3.29 4.35
N ASP A 103 -11.74 2.96 5.00
CA ASP A 103 -10.60 3.86 5.23
C ASP A 103 -9.40 3.46 4.35
N GLY A 104 -8.81 4.38 3.59
CA GLY A 104 -7.72 4.03 2.67
C GLY A 104 -8.16 2.98 1.64
N VAL A 105 -8.95 3.42 0.66
CA VAL A 105 -9.81 2.54 -0.14
C VAL A 105 -9.03 1.69 -1.15
N ALA A 106 -8.96 0.39 -0.90
CA ALA A 106 -8.83 -0.66 -1.92
C ALA A 106 -10.23 -1.19 -2.31
N THR A 107 -10.44 -1.47 -3.59
CA THR A 107 -11.74 -1.93 -4.10
C THR A 107 -11.54 -2.79 -5.34
N THR A 108 -12.53 -3.61 -5.67
CA THR A 108 -12.61 -4.24 -6.99
C THR A 108 -13.88 -3.84 -7.71
N THR A 109 -14.45 -2.69 -7.36
CA THR A 109 -15.67 -2.18 -7.97
C THR A 109 -15.48 -1.89 -9.44
N ARG A 110 -16.61 -1.85 -10.17
CA ARG A 110 -16.61 -1.49 -11.58
C ARG A 110 -16.00 -0.12 -11.79
N ALA A 111 -14.91 -0.08 -12.55
CA ALA A 111 -14.21 1.12 -12.96
C ALA A 111 -13.72 1.00 -14.41
N THR A 112 -13.42 2.14 -15.03
CA THR A 112 -12.65 2.13 -16.28
C THR A 112 -11.24 1.61 -16.00
N ALA A 113 -10.57 1.03 -17.00
CA ALA A 113 -9.28 0.37 -16.80
C ALA A 113 -8.18 1.29 -16.24
N ASP A 114 -8.29 2.60 -16.50
CA ASP A 114 -7.40 3.64 -15.97
C ASP A 114 -7.64 3.99 -14.51
N LEU A 115 -8.86 3.77 -14.00
CA LEU A 115 -9.29 4.05 -12.63
C LEU A 115 -9.46 2.79 -11.77
N PHE A 116 -9.30 1.60 -12.36
CA PHE A 116 -9.31 0.36 -11.59
C PHE A 116 -8.03 0.26 -10.75
N PRO A 117 -8.12 -0.02 -9.44
CA PRO A 117 -6.98 -0.03 -8.53
C PRO A 117 -6.16 -1.33 -8.64
N TYR A 118 -5.68 -1.64 -9.84
CA TYR A 118 -4.81 -2.78 -10.03
C TYR A 118 -3.50 -2.58 -9.28
N PHE A 119 -3.07 -3.59 -8.53
CA PHE A 119 -1.78 -3.58 -7.84
C PHE A 119 -0.62 -3.39 -8.83
N SER A 120 -0.72 -3.91 -10.07
CA SER A 120 0.25 -3.66 -11.16
C SER A 120 0.41 -2.19 -11.58
N ARG A 121 -0.39 -1.28 -11.00
CA ARG A 121 -0.31 0.18 -11.18
C ARG A 121 0.16 0.91 -9.93
N ALA A 122 0.55 0.20 -8.87
CA ALA A 122 0.99 0.83 -7.63
C ALA A 122 2.18 1.76 -7.83
N ASP A 123 3.13 1.44 -8.73
CA ASP A 123 4.23 2.35 -9.06
C ASP A 123 3.73 3.70 -9.61
N THR A 124 2.72 3.70 -10.48
CA THR A 124 2.08 4.93 -10.98
C THR A 124 1.36 5.69 -9.87
N GLY A 125 0.63 4.98 -8.99
CA GLY A 125 -0.08 5.60 -7.87
C GLY A 125 0.86 6.26 -6.86
N PHE A 126 1.95 5.58 -6.51
CA PHE A 126 3.02 6.13 -5.67
C PHE A 126 3.69 7.33 -6.33
N GLY A 127 3.95 7.24 -7.63
CA GLY A 127 4.57 8.31 -8.40
C GLY A 127 3.74 9.60 -8.44
N GLU A 128 2.46 9.49 -8.77
CA GLU A 128 1.53 10.63 -8.78
C GLU A 128 1.45 11.32 -7.40
N VAL A 129 1.38 10.52 -6.32
CA VAL A 129 1.35 11.04 -4.95
C VAL A 129 2.71 11.62 -4.54
N GLY A 130 3.81 11.01 -4.97
CA GLY A 130 5.16 11.49 -4.74
C GLY A 130 5.43 12.85 -5.38
N ASP A 131 5.02 13.04 -6.64
CA ASP A 131 5.10 14.32 -7.33
C ASP A 131 4.25 15.38 -6.60
N ALA A 132 3.01 15.04 -6.22
CA ALA A 132 2.15 15.93 -5.45
C ALA A 132 2.75 16.33 -4.09
N PHE A 133 3.40 15.39 -3.39
CA PHE A 133 4.12 15.68 -2.15
C PHE A 133 5.31 16.62 -2.40
N MET A 134 6.13 16.37 -3.43
CA MET A 134 7.29 17.20 -3.75
C MET A 134 6.89 18.63 -4.15
N ASP A 135 5.75 18.81 -4.80
CA ASP A 135 5.22 20.14 -5.15
C ASP A 135 4.88 21.00 -3.92
N LEU A 136 4.55 20.38 -2.79
CA LEU A 136 4.30 21.10 -1.53
C LEU A 136 5.58 21.75 -0.96
N CYS A 137 6.77 21.35 -1.42
CA CYS A 137 8.03 21.99 -1.04
C CYS A 137 8.04 23.50 -1.33
N ALA A 138 7.34 23.94 -2.38
CA ALA A 138 7.22 25.36 -2.71
C ALA A 138 6.40 26.17 -1.68
N GLN A 139 5.58 25.49 -0.88
CA GLN A 139 4.73 26.10 0.16
C GLN A 139 5.40 26.09 1.54
N ASP A 140 6.39 25.22 1.73
CA ASP A 140 7.17 25.12 2.96
C ASP A 140 8.40 26.05 2.91
N ARG A 141 8.61 26.86 3.95
CA ARG A 141 9.71 27.84 3.98
C ARG A 141 11.09 27.20 4.09
N GLY A 142 11.21 26.09 4.83
CA GLY A 142 12.47 25.37 4.98
C GLY A 142 12.84 24.70 3.67
N CYS A 143 11.91 23.96 3.07
CA CYS A 143 12.14 23.27 1.81
C CYS A 143 12.40 24.25 0.65
N SER A 144 11.56 25.26 0.48
CA SER A 144 11.71 26.26 -0.59
C SER A 144 12.96 27.14 -0.47
N ALA A 145 13.63 27.18 0.70
CA ALA A 145 14.92 27.85 0.81
C ALA A 145 16.00 27.14 0.01
N HIS A 146 15.92 25.80 -0.09
CA HIS A 146 16.89 24.95 -0.80
C HIS A 146 16.44 24.60 -2.22
N PHE A 147 15.13 24.54 -2.47
CA PHE A 147 14.57 24.14 -3.76
C PHE A 147 13.69 25.25 -4.34
N LYS A 148 14.15 25.89 -5.42
CA LYS A 148 13.45 27.01 -6.08
C LYS A 148 13.51 26.82 -7.59
N LYS A 149 12.48 27.29 -8.29
CA LYS A 149 12.46 27.25 -9.77
C LYS A 149 13.73 27.92 -10.35
N PRO A 150 14.39 27.31 -11.35
CA PRO A 150 13.98 26.08 -12.04
C PRO A 150 14.32 24.76 -11.31
N HIS A 151 15.20 24.78 -10.30
CA HIS A 151 15.62 23.62 -9.51
C HIS A 151 14.69 23.33 -8.32
N THR A 152 13.47 22.89 -8.64
CA THR A 152 12.51 22.36 -7.66
C THR A 152 12.96 21.03 -7.07
N LEU A 153 12.35 20.59 -5.96
CA LEU A 153 12.65 19.29 -5.35
C LEU A 153 12.46 18.14 -6.36
N ALA A 154 11.35 18.17 -7.10
CA ALA A 154 11.06 17.18 -8.14
C ALA A 154 12.14 17.19 -9.23
N SER A 155 12.39 18.34 -9.88
CA SER A 155 13.42 18.42 -10.94
C SER A 155 14.80 18.01 -10.46
N THR A 156 15.21 18.39 -9.24
CA THR A 156 16.49 17.97 -8.67
C THR A 156 16.54 16.46 -8.43
N LEU A 157 15.45 15.84 -7.98
CA LEU A 157 15.37 14.39 -7.86
C LEU A 157 15.48 13.70 -9.23
N TYR A 158 14.76 14.17 -10.25
CA TYR A 158 14.85 13.59 -11.61
C TYR A 158 16.26 13.74 -12.20
N ASP A 159 16.89 14.92 -12.08
CA ASP A 159 18.28 15.14 -12.51
C ASP A 159 19.26 14.20 -11.79
N LEU A 160 19.07 14.00 -10.48
CA LEU A 160 19.88 13.08 -9.67
C LEU A 160 19.73 11.61 -10.11
N LEU A 161 18.51 11.20 -10.45
CA LEU A 161 18.22 9.84 -10.92
C LEU A 161 18.88 9.58 -12.28
N ASP A 162 18.81 10.55 -13.21
CA ASP A 162 19.51 10.49 -14.49
C ASP A 162 21.03 10.44 -14.30
N GLU A 163 21.58 11.22 -13.36
CA GLU A 163 23.00 11.16 -13.01
C GLU A 163 23.39 9.77 -12.45
N PHE A 164 22.54 9.15 -11.63
CA PHE A 164 22.80 7.80 -11.11
C PHE A 164 22.74 6.72 -12.19
N ASP A 165 21.87 6.88 -13.20
CA ASP A 165 21.79 5.98 -14.34
C ASP A 165 23.03 6.12 -15.25
N ASN A 166 23.50 7.35 -15.47
CA ASN A 166 24.67 7.63 -16.31
C ASN A 166 26.01 7.33 -15.60
N ASN A 167 26.07 7.55 -14.29
CA ASN A 167 27.27 7.41 -13.46
C ASN A 167 27.00 6.52 -12.22
N PRO A 168 26.67 5.23 -12.39
CA PRO A 168 26.23 4.36 -11.30
C PRO A 168 27.30 4.08 -10.23
N ASN A 169 28.58 4.34 -10.55
CA ASN A 169 29.71 4.18 -9.64
C ASN A 169 30.16 5.50 -8.98
N SER A 170 29.45 6.61 -9.21
CA SER A 170 29.72 7.85 -8.48
C SER A 170 29.52 7.63 -6.98
N THR A 171 30.16 8.45 -6.13
CA THR A 171 30.22 8.20 -4.68
C THR A 171 28.84 8.02 -4.05
N CYS A 172 27.89 8.92 -4.31
CA CYS A 172 26.54 8.82 -3.75
C CYS A 172 25.68 7.75 -4.44
N ALA A 173 25.84 7.52 -5.76
CA ALA A 173 25.19 6.41 -6.44
C ALA A 173 25.63 5.06 -5.85
N ALA A 174 26.92 4.89 -5.55
CA ALA A 174 27.44 3.69 -4.94
C ALA A 174 26.91 3.47 -3.50
N ILE A 175 26.67 4.53 -2.72
CA ILE A 175 26.03 4.43 -1.40
C ILE A 175 24.61 3.89 -1.55
N VAL A 176 23.83 4.48 -2.46
CA VAL A 176 22.43 4.09 -2.70
C VAL A 176 22.34 2.70 -3.34
N GLY A 177 23.28 2.33 -4.21
CA GLY A 177 23.40 0.99 -4.79
C GLY A 177 23.58 -0.11 -3.75
N ARG A 178 24.24 0.19 -2.61
CA ARG A 178 24.45 -0.76 -1.51
C ARG A 178 23.23 -0.99 -0.62
N LEU A 179 22.16 -0.22 -0.79
CA LEU A 179 20.92 -0.43 -0.02
C LEU A 179 20.30 -1.80 -0.32
N GLY A 180 20.57 -2.38 -1.49
CA GLY A 180 20.02 -3.67 -1.89
C GLY A 180 18.49 -3.68 -1.90
N LEU A 181 17.88 -2.53 -2.22
CA LEU A 181 16.44 -2.35 -2.31
C LEU A 181 16.07 -2.33 -3.79
N GLY A 182 15.31 -3.31 -4.28
CA GLY A 182 15.17 -3.53 -5.71
C GLY A 182 15.36 -5.00 -6.08
N SER A 183 15.15 -5.31 -7.37
CA SER A 183 15.59 -6.59 -7.93
C SER A 183 17.12 -6.76 -7.83
N GLU A 184 17.61 -8.00 -7.77
CA GLU A 184 19.05 -8.28 -7.91
C GLU A 184 19.60 -7.52 -9.14
N GLU A 185 20.72 -6.80 -8.97
CA GLU A 185 21.37 -5.97 -10.01
C GLU A 185 20.64 -4.67 -10.41
N ALA A 186 19.64 -4.21 -9.64
CA ALA A 186 18.98 -2.93 -9.91
C ALA A 186 19.97 -1.74 -9.85
N PRO A 187 19.86 -0.75 -10.77
CA PRO A 187 20.71 0.43 -10.75
C PRO A 187 20.42 1.30 -9.51
N PRO A 188 21.37 2.14 -9.07
CA PRO A 188 21.18 2.99 -7.88
C PRO A 188 19.94 3.89 -7.95
N SER A 189 19.54 4.34 -9.13
CA SER A 189 18.33 5.13 -9.34
C SER A 189 17.07 4.36 -8.92
N TYR A 190 17.00 3.05 -9.18
CA TYR A 190 15.86 2.20 -8.81
C TYR A 190 15.80 2.06 -7.29
N ASN A 191 16.95 1.80 -6.65
CA ASN A 191 17.04 1.73 -5.19
C ASN A 191 16.58 3.05 -4.54
N LEU A 192 16.94 4.21 -5.13
CA LEU A 192 16.49 5.51 -4.62
C LEU A 192 14.97 5.65 -4.71
N ARG A 193 14.35 5.37 -5.86
CA ARG A 193 12.89 5.44 -6.07
C ARG A 193 12.13 4.64 -5.02
N VAL A 194 12.58 3.40 -4.79
CA VAL A 194 11.98 2.48 -3.80
C VAL A 194 12.19 2.98 -2.38
N PHE A 195 13.40 3.46 -2.07
CA PHE A 195 13.70 3.99 -0.74
C PHE A 195 12.83 5.20 -0.40
N LEU A 196 12.73 6.17 -1.31
CA LEU A 196 11.86 7.33 -1.14
C LEU A 196 10.38 6.92 -1.05
N GLY A 197 9.98 5.86 -1.76
CA GLY A 197 8.62 5.31 -1.67
C GLY A 197 8.29 4.72 -0.30
N ARG A 198 9.29 4.18 0.40
CA ARG A 198 9.13 3.74 1.81
C ARG A 198 8.99 4.92 2.76
N LEU A 199 9.78 5.98 2.56
CA LEU A 199 9.65 7.20 3.36
C LEU A 199 8.29 7.86 3.16
N LEU A 200 7.80 7.94 1.91
CA LEU A 200 6.53 8.58 1.56
C LEU A 200 5.31 7.97 2.29
N GLN A 201 5.37 6.68 2.62
CA GLN A 201 4.30 5.98 3.31
C GLN A 201 4.19 6.31 4.81
N ASP A 202 5.26 6.83 5.40
CA ASP A 202 5.36 7.13 6.82
C ASP A 202 5.10 8.63 7.04
N SER A 203 4.21 8.94 7.97
CA SER A 203 3.72 10.31 8.19
C SER A 203 4.83 11.29 8.60
N ILE A 204 5.90 10.79 9.21
CA ILE A 204 7.05 11.57 9.67
C ILE A 204 8.21 11.45 8.70
N MET A 205 8.58 10.21 8.32
CA MET A 205 9.80 9.96 7.56
C MET A 205 9.76 10.51 6.14
N ARG A 206 8.58 10.75 5.57
CA ARG A 206 8.46 11.48 4.30
C ARG A 206 9.11 12.87 4.36
N ASN A 207 9.18 13.51 5.53
CA ASN A 207 9.85 14.80 5.70
C ASN A 207 11.38 14.70 5.60
N ALA A 208 11.96 13.49 5.63
CA ALA A 208 13.37 13.28 5.32
C ALA A 208 13.67 13.28 3.81
N ILE A 209 12.66 13.24 2.94
CA ILE A 209 12.85 13.22 1.48
C ILE A 209 13.59 14.48 0.99
N PRO A 210 13.16 15.72 1.28
CA PRO A 210 13.88 16.91 0.82
C PRO A 210 15.37 16.97 1.25
N PRO A 211 15.74 16.80 2.54
CA PRO A 211 17.14 16.87 2.93
C PRO A 211 17.98 15.73 2.35
N LEU A 212 17.41 14.53 2.16
CA LEU A 212 18.13 13.44 1.47
C LEU A 212 18.41 13.79 0.01
N VAL A 213 17.43 14.29 -0.73
CA VAL A 213 17.62 14.72 -2.12
C VAL A 213 18.66 15.84 -2.19
N TYR A 214 18.61 16.81 -1.28
CA TYR A 214 19.57 17.91 -1.21
C TYR A 214 21.01 17.40 -1.02
N ARG A 215 21.22 16.49 -0.05
CA ARG A 215 22.54 15.94 0.28
C ARG A 215 23.07 14.99 -0.79
N LEU A 216 22.20 14.18 -1.39
CA LEU A 216 22.58 13.29 -2.51
C LEU A 216 22.99 14.10 -3.74
N ASN A 217 22.28 15.18 -4.05
CA ASN A 217 22.62 16.08 -5.15
C ASN A 217 23.93 16.86 -4.90
N ARG A 218 24.17 17.29 -3.65
CA ARG A 218 25.40 18.00 -3.26
C ARG A 218 26.62 17.06 -3.19
N CYS A 219 26.42 15.85 -2.68
CA CYS A 219 27.39 14.77 -2.54
C CYS A 219 28.80 15.19 -2.05
N GLN A 220 28.90 16.08 -1.08
CA GLN A 220 30.19 16.46 -0.49
C GLN A 220 30.67 15.43 0.53
N VAL A 221 31.95 15.50 0.94
CA VAL A 221 32.55 14.56 1.91
C VAL A 221 31.70 14.43 3.19
N LYS A 222 31.20 15.56 3.73
CA LYS A 222 30.31 15.54 4.90
C LYS A 222 28.94 14.90 4.64
N ASP A 223 28.41 15.02 3.42
CA ASP A 223 27.15 14.37 3.05
C ASP A 223 27.31 12.86 3.00
N VAL A 224 28.44 12.38 2.51
CA VAL A 224 28.74 10.94 2.44
C VAL A 224 28.67 10.30 3.83
N ASP A 225 29.24 10.94 4.85
CA ASP A 225 29.18 10.43 6.23
C ASP A 225 27.74 10.40 6.77
N VAL A 226 27.00 11.49 6.58
CA VAL A 226 25.60 11.63 7.00
C VAL A 226 24.70 10.61 6.30
N LEU A 227 24.84 10.44 4.98
CA LEU A 227 24.04 9.52 4.18
C LEU A 227 24.29 8.06 4.59
N ASN A 228 25.56 7.67 4.77
CA ASN A 228 25.90 6.33 5.25
C ASN A 228 25.29 6.06 6.63
N TYR A 229 25.35 7.04 7.54
CA TYR A 229 24.74 6.92 8.86
C TYR A 229 23.22 6.79 8.75
N PHE A 230 22.56 7.66 7.99
CA PHE A 230 21.12 7.65 7.80
C PHE A 230 20.62 6.31 7.28
N PHE A 231 21.19 5.83 6.17
CA PHE A 231 20.76 4.57 5.56
C PHE A 231 21.00 3.36 6.46
N LYS A 232 22.12 3.34 7.19
CA LYS A 232 22.41 2.29 8.17
C LYS A 232 21.38 2.30 9.31
N THR A 233 21.16 3.46 9.93
CA THR A 233 20.23 3.63 11.05
C THR A 233 18.80 3.27 10.64
N PHE A 234 18.37 3.74 9.47
CA PHE A 234 17.07 3.37 8.90
C PHE A 234 16.95 1.86 8.68
N ALA A 235 17.97 1.23 8.08
CA ALA A 235 17.97 -0.21 7.88
C ALA A 235 17.95 -1.00 9.20
N GLU A 236 18.59 -0.51 10.27
CA GLU A 236 18.58 -1.16 11.58
C GLU A 236 17.22 -1.05 12.28
N ILE A 237 16.58 0.11 12.24
CA ILE A 237 15.28 0.36 12.89
C ILE A 237 14.13 -0.33 12.16
N TYR A 238 14.13 -0.30 10.83
CA TYR A 238 13.03 -0.82 10.00
C TYR A 238 13.24 -2.27 9.53
N ARG A 239 14.19 -3.00 10.14
CA ARG A 239 14.42 -4.43 9.86
C ARG A 239 13.26 -5.29 10.40
N GLY A 240 12.72 -6.16 9.55
CA GLY A 240 11.91 -7.29 10.01
C GLY A 240 10.46 -6.97 10.44
N LEU A 241 9.84 -5.94 9.87
CA LEU A 241 8.46 -5.53 10.21
C LEU A 241 7.35 -6.55 9.89
N LYS A 242 7.66 -7.68 9.23
CA LYS A 242 6.70 -8.78 9.03
C LYS A 242 6.64 -9.65 10.29
N GLY A 243 5.59 -9.46 11.08
CA GLY A 243 5.35 -10.28 12.27
C GLY A 243 5.00 -11.74 11.94
N PRO A 244 5.12 -12.67 12.91
CA PRO A 244 4.92 -14.11 12.70
C PRO A 244 3.48 -14.50 12.29
N TYR A 245 2.55 -13.56 12.34
CA TYR A 245 1.13 -13.77 12.02
C TYR A 245 0.73 -13.27 10.62
N PHE A 246 1.67 -12.67 9.88
CA PHE A 246 1.48 -12.26 8.49
C PHE A 246 1.71 -13.44 7.54
N SER A 247 0.69 -13.79 6.74
CA SER A 247 0.84 -14.78 5.67
C SER A 247 1.12 -14.08 4.34
N GLU A 248 2.37 -14.15 3.90
CA GLU A 248 2.75 -13.65 2.57
C GLU A 248 2.09 -14.44 1.43
N LEU A 249 1.90 -15.74 1.65
CA LEU A 249 1.23 -16.61 0.68
C LEU A 249 -0.22 -16.18 0.47
N LEU A 250 -0.95 -15.89 1.56
CA LEU A 250 -2.31 -15.38 1.47
C LEU A 250 -2.35 -14.01 0.82
N TYR A 251 -1.42 -13.12 1.18
CA TYR A 251 -1.29 -11.80 0.56
C TYR A 251 -1.21 -11.92 -0.97
N TYR A 252 -0.27 -12.71 -1.50
CA TYR A 252 -0.13 -12.88 -2.95
C TYR A 252 -1.28 -13.67 -3.58
N LEU A 253 -1.85 -14.66 -2.88
CA LEU A 253 -3.04 -15.37 -3.36
C LEU A 253 -4.19 -14.37 -3.62
N ILE A 254 -4.46 -13.46 -2.69
CA ILE A 254 -5.52 -12.46 -2.81
C ILE A 254 -5.15 -11.40 -3.86
N VAL A 255 -3.96 -10.81 -3.79
CA VAL A 255 -3.52 -9.76 -4.74
C VAL A 255 -3.59 -10.28 -6.17
N PHE A 256 -3.09 -11.48 -6.44
CA PHE A 256 -3.10 -12.05 -7.79
C PHE A 256 -4.50 -12.48 -8.22
N SER A 257 -5.36 -12.90 -7.30
CA SER A 257 -6.74 -13.31 -7.60
C SER A 257 -7.66 -12.12 -7.89
N GLU A 258 -7.65 -11.11 -7.02
CA GLU A 258 -8.58 -9.98 -7.02
C GLU A 258 -8.01 -8.76 -7.74
N GLY A 259 -6.80 -8.35 -7.35
CA GLY A 259 -6.28 -7.01 -7.61
C GLY A 259 -5.24 -6.91 -8.72
N TRP A 260 -4.92 -7.99 -9.42
CA TRP A 260 -3.90 -7.97 -10.48
C TRP A 260 -4.51 -7.80 -11.88
N GLU A 261 -3.84 -7.00 -12.73
CA GLU A 261 -4.26 -6.75 -14.11
C GLU A 261 -4.08 -8.02 -14.95
N ARG A 262 -5.15 -8.45 -15.63
CA ARG A 262 -5.14 -9.64 -16.49
C ARG A 262 -5.64 -9.28 -17.89
N PRO A 263 -4.90 -9.60 -18.96
CA PRO A 263 -3.60 -10.28 -18.96
C PRO A 263 -2.47 -9.40 -18.37
N GLN A 264 -1.40 -10.05 -17.89
CA GLN A 264 -0.19 -9.39 -17.39
C GLN A 264 0.38 -8.39 -18.42
N PRO A 265 0.56 -7.11 -18.04
CA PRO A 265 1.27 -6.13 -18.86
C PRO A 265 2.70 -6.56 -19.22
N SER A 266 3.23 -6.05 -20.33
CA SER A 266 4.61 -6.34 -20.70
C SER A 266 5.61 -5.79 -19.68
N MET A 267 6.80 -6.39 -19.59
CA MET A 267 7.85 -5.84 -18.72
C MET A 267 8.26 -4.42 -19.12
N THR A 268 8.21 -4.07 -20.41
CA THR A 268 8.44 -2.69 -20.85
C THR A 268 7.45 -1.72 -20.23
N GLU A 269 6.17 -2.08 -20.20
CA GLU A 269 5.12 -1.27 -19.57
C GLU A 269 5.29 -1.20 -18.05
N MET A 270 5.56 -2.33 -17.40
CA MET A 270 5.80 -2.39 -15.95
C MET A 270 7.01 -1.54 -15.54
N THR A 271 8.13 -1.65 -16.26
CA THR A 271 9.32 -0.83 -16.03
C THR A 271 9.03 0.64 -16.30
N LYS A 272 8.30 0.96 -17.37
CA LYS A 272 7.93 2.35 -17.68
C LYS A 272 7.13 2.98 -16.53
N ARG A 273 6.10 2.29 -16.02
CA ARG A 273 5.29 2.76 -14.87
C ARG A 273 6.13 3.06 -13.64
N PHE A 274 7.24 2.35 -13.46
CA PHE A 274 8.19 2.56 -12.37
C PHE A 274 9.18 3.70 -12.65
N THR A 275 9.77 3.76 -13.85
CA THR A 275 10.80 4.75 -14.19
C THR A 275 10.25 6.14 -14.54
N ASP A 276 8.97 6.24 -14.89
CA ASP A 276 8.31 7.52 -15.18
C ASP A 276 8.27 8.46 -13.97
N TYR A 277 8.47 7.95 -12.74
CA TYR A 277 8.27 8.71 -11.51
C TYR A 277 9.44 8.64 -10.54
N GLY A 278 9.77 9.76 -9.90
CA GLY A 278 10.86 9.92 -8.92
C GLY A 278 10.75 9.04 -7.67
N ILE A 279 9.53 8.61 -7.32
CA ILE A 279 9.21 7.85 -6.10
C ILE A 279 8.26 6.71 -6.50
N ALA A 280 8.55 5.46 -6.08
CA ALA A 280 7.79 4.29 -6.54
C ALA A 280 7.76 3.12 -5.51
N ALA A 281 6.92 2.11 -5.75
CA ALA A 281 6.62 1.00 -4.82
C ALA A 281 7.36 -0.32 -5.13
N GLU A 282 8.11 -0.39 -6.24
CA GLU A 282 8.83 -1.59 -6.72
C GLU A 282 7.95 -2.66 -7.39
N THR A 283 6.76 -2.29 -7.89
CA THR A 283 5.83 -3.29 -8.44
C THR A 283 6.31 -3.90 -9.76
N TYR A 284 7.16 -3.20 -10.51
CA TYR A 284 7.77 -3.71 -11.74
C TYR A 284 8.47 -5.08 -11.56
N ALA A 285 8.93 -5.42 -10.35
CA ALA A 285 9.66 -6.66 -10.05
C ALA A 285 8.74 -7.88 -9.75
N ILE A 286 7.44 -7.67 -9.56
CA ILE A 286 6.45 -8.70 -9.18
C ILE A 286 5.97 -9.62 -10.34
N PRO A 287 5.97 -9.23 -11.63
CA PRO A 287 5.44 -10.08 -12.71
C PRO A 287 5.95 -11.53 -12.76
N PRO A 288 7.24 -11.85 -12.53
CA PRO A 288 7.70 -13.23 -12.47
C PRO A 288 6.94 -14.07 -11.42
N LEU A 289 6.70 -13.50 -10.25
CA LEU A 289 5.97 -14.17 -9.17
C LEU A 289 4.49 -14.36 -9.54
N TYR A 290 3.83 -13.33 -10.08
CA TYR A 290 2.47 -13.44 -10.60
C TYR A 290 2.33 -14.55 -11.65
N CYS A 291 3.25 -14.59 -12.62
CA CYS A 291 3.22 -15.58 -13.69
C CYS A 291 3.46 -17.01 -13.18
N ALA A 292 4.29 -17.16 -12.15
CA ALA A 292 4.46 -18.44 -11.47
C ALA A 292 3.18 -18.86 -10.74
N PHE A 293 2.56 -17.97 -9.94
CA PHE A 293 1.34 -18.26 -9.18
C PHE A 293 0.13 -18.56 -10.08
N SER A 294 -0.12 -17.70 -11.08
CA SER A 294 -1.32 -17.74 -11.91
C SER A 294 -1.29 -18.79 -13.01
N LYS A 295 -0.09 -19.19 -13.44
CA LYS A 295 0.14 -19.96 -14.69
C LYS A 295 -0.53 -19.32 -15.91
N GLU A 296 -0.68 -17.99 -15.92
CA GLU A 296 -1.29 -17.27 -17.02
C GLU A 296 -0.51 -17.48 -18.33
N LYS A 297 -1.20 -17.79 -19.42
CA LYS A 297 -0.59 -18.12 -20.73
C LYS A 297 -0.38 -16.91 -21.65
N SER A 298 -0.35 -15.69 -21.11
CA SER A 298 -0.15 -14.48 -21.90
C SER A 298 1.27 -14.41 -22.47
N LYS A 299 1.45 -13.57 -23.51
CA LYS A 299 2.78 -13.33 -24.11
C LYS A 299 3.80 -12.82 -23.07
N ALA A 300 3.36 -12.03 -22.09
CA ALA A 300 4.23 -11.56 -21.02
C ALA A 300 4.67 -12.72 -20.12
N CYS A 301 3.74 -13.51 -19.61
CA CYS A 301 4.06 -14.62 -18.70
C CYS A 301 4.84 -15.77 -19.35
N ASN A 302 4.54 -16.11 -20.61
CA ASN A 302 5.23 -17.19 -21.31
C ASN A 302 6.75 -16.93 -21.49
N LYS A 303 7.20 -15.67 -21.45
CA LYS A 303 8.63 -15.33 -21.52
C LYS A 303 9.41 -15.85 -20.31
N PHE A 304 8.80 -15.88 -19.13
CA PHE A 304 9.46 -16.32 -17.90
C PHE A 304 9.55 -17.84 -17.78
N LYS A 305 8.67 -18.59 -18.46
CA LYS A 305 8.59 -20.06 -18.40
C LYS A 305 8.37 -20.60 -16.98
N LEU A 306 7.75 -19.82 -16.10
CA LEU A 306 7.53 -20.15 -14.68
C LEU A 306 6.20 -20.89 -14.40
N GLY A 307 5.22 -20.79 -15.30
CA GLY A 307 3.91 -21.44 -15.14
C GLY A 307 3.86 -22.91 -15.57
N ASN A 308 5.00 -23.52 -15.90
CA ASN A 308 5.09 -24.86 -16.47
C ASN A 308 5.31 -25.93 -15.39
N TYR A 309 4.27 -26.22 -14.62
CA TYR A 309 4.25 -27.30 -13.64
C TYR A 309 2.88 -28.03 -13.63
N ASP A 310 2.84 -29.26 -13.12
CA ASP A 310 1.72 -30.21 -13.40
C ASP A 310 0.47 -30.04 -12.52
N VAL A 311 0.52 -29.15 -11.52
CA VAL A 311 -0.58 -28.90 -10.56
C VAL A 311 -1.25 -27.55 -10.82
N GLN A 312 -2.38 -27.27 -10.16
CA GLN A 312 -3.09 -25.98 -10.28
C GLN A 312 -2.25 -24.78 -9.83
N GLY A 313 -2.56 -23.60 -10.37
CA GLY A 313 -1.98 -22.33 -9.94
C GLY A 313 -2.32 -22.00 -8.48
N ILE A 314 -1.50 -21.18 -7.83
CA ILE A 314 -1.80 -20.59 -6.51
C ILE A 314 -2.69 -19.35 -6.74
N ILE A 315 -3.90 -19.59 -7.19
CA ILE A 315 -4.86 -18.54 -7.54
C ILE A 315 -6.28 -19.10 -7.44
N TYR A 316 -7.26 -18.27 -7.12
CA TYR A 316 -8.66 -18.64 -7.19
C TYR A 316 -9.40 -17.83 -8.27
N LYS A 317 -10.56 -18.33 -8.69
CA LYS A 317 -11.39 -17.67 -9.71
C LYS A 317 -12.11 -16.48 -9.08
N ARG A 318 -12.12 -15.35 -9.81
CA ARG A 318 -13.00 -14.22 -9.52
C ARG A 318 -14.45 -14.69 -9.57
N ASP A 319 -15.22 -14.36 -8.56
CA ASP A 319 -16.62 -14.72 -8.46
C ASP A 319 -17.53 -13.58 -8.94
N GLU A 320 -18.84 -13.75 -8.74
CA GLU A 320 -19.90 -12.85 -9.18
C GLU A 320 -19.87 -11.44 -8.58
N TYR A 321 -19.07 -11.20 -7.53
CA TYR A 321 -18.97 -9.89 -6.88
C TYR A 321 -17.73 -9.11 -7.31
N TRP A 322 -16.83 -9.70 -8.11
CA TRP A 322 -15.66 -8.99 -8.62
C TRP A 322 -16.04 -8.08 -9.81
N ASN A 323 -15.58 -6.82 -9.80
CA ASN A 323 -15.87 -5.82 -10.83
C ASN A 323 -17.37 -5.54 -10.99
N VAL A 324 -18.08 -5.56 -9.85
CA VAL A 324 -19.50 -5.25 -9.73
C VAL A 324 -19.67 -4.12 -8.73
N SER A 325 -20.59 -3.19 -8.99
CA SER A 325 -20.96 -2.15 -8.05
C SER A 325 -21.76 -2.76 -6.89
N ALA A 326 -21.38 -2.46 -5.64
CA ALA A 326 -22.19 -2.81 -4.49
C ALA A 326 -23.39 -1.86 -4.37
N THR A 327 -24.56 -2.43 -4.11
CA THR A 327 -25.75 -1.68 -3.67
C THR A 327 -25.65 -1.44 -2.18
N ILE A 328 -25.88 -0.21 -1.75
CA ILE A 328 -25.97 0.15 -0.33
C ILE A 328 -27.29 -0.41 0.20
N PRO A 329 -27.25 -1.31 1.20
CA PRO A 329 -28.47 -1.82 1.80
C PRO A 329 -29.36 -0.72 2.36
N SER A 330 -30.68 -0.90 2.28
CA SER A 330 -31.65 0.13 2.68
C SER A 330 -31.56 0.56 4.15
N GLN A 331 -31.06 -0.33 5.01
CA GLN A 331 -30.85 -0.12 6.44
C GLN A 331 -29.47 0.47 6.78
N ALA A 332 -28.62 0.71 5.78
CA ALA A 332 -27.22 1.04 6.00
C ALA A 332 -26.81 2.36 5.35
N SER A 333 -25.73 2.92 5.90
CA SER A 333 -24.97 4.04 5.32
C SER A 333 -23.52 3.63 5.06
N VAL A 334 -22.83 4.42 4.22
CA VAL A 334 -21.43 4.19 3.87
C VAL A 334 -20.59 5.43 4.12
N LEU A 335 -19.60 5.34 4.99
CA LEU A 335 -18.60 6.36 5.22
C LEU A 335 -17.27 5.94 4.57
N LEU A 336 -16.78 6.75 3.64
CA LEU A 336 -15.45 6.59 3.07
C LEU A 336 -14.52 7.63 3.69
N MET A 337 -13.30 7.22 4.01
CA MET A 337 -12.23 8.10 4.46
C MET A 337 -11.00 7.88 3.59
N SER A 338 -10.37 8.97 3.13
CA SER A 338 -9.17 8.86 2.30
C SER A 338 -8.35 10.15 2.33
N SER A 339 -7.08 10.05 1.96
CA SER A 339 -6.17 11.19 1.88
C SER A 339 -5.62 11.40 0.48
N LYS A 340 -5.41 12.67 0.08
CA LYS A 340 -4.75 13.02 -1.18
C LYS A 340 -3.26 12.63 -1.21
N LEU A 341 -2.63 12.47 -0.04
CA LEU A 341 -1.24 12.03 0.10
C LEU A 341 -1.10 10.57 0.57
N ASP A 342 -2.10 9.72 0.31
CA ASP A 342 -1.99 8.28 0.51
C ASP A 342 -1.42 7.60 -0.75
N PRO A 343 -0.14 7.17 -0.75
CA PRO A 343 0.44 6.49 -1.91
C PRO A 343 -0.03 5.03 -2.07
N GLN A 344 -0.50 4.39 -0.99
CA GLN A 344 -0.87 2.98 -0.99
C GLN A 344 -2.26 2.78 -1.58
N THR A 345 -3.20 3.65 -1.22
CA THR A 345 -4.54 3.70 -1.79
C THR A 345 -4.88 5.12 -2.25
N PRO A 346 -4.33 5.56 -3.40
CA PRO A 346 -4.55 6.89 -3.95
C PRO A 346 -6.01 7.33 -3.94
N HIS A 347 -6.25 8.57 -3.50
CA HIS A 347 -7.57 9.17 -3.30
C HIS A 347 -8.54 8.99 -4.48
N LYS A 348 -8.03 8.92 -5.72
CA LYS A 348 -8.82 8.66 -6.92
C LYS A 348 -9.66 7.37 -6.82
N TYR A 349 -9.19 6.35 -6.11
CA TYR A 349 -9.91 5.09 -5.92
C TYR A 349 -11.08 5.23 -4.95
N ALA A 350 -10.94 6.03 -3.88
CA ALA A 350 -12.05 6.34 -2.98
C ALA A 350 -13.16 7.13 -3.69
N LYS A 351 -12.79 8.12 -4.52
CA LYS A 351 -13.73 8.85 -5.37
C LYS A 351 -14.45 7.94 -6.36
N GLN A 352 -13.70 7.02 -6.97
CA GLN A 352 -14.27 6.07 -7.92
C GLN A 352 -15.24 5.12 -7.22
N LEU A 353 -14.90 4.59 -6.04
CA LEU A 353 -15.82 3.75 -5.26
C LEU A 353 -17.09 4.51 -4.88
N LEU A 354 -16.97 5.72 -4.32
CA LEU A 354 -18.13 6.55 -3.96
C LEU A 354 -19.08 6.72 -5.16
N LYS A 355 -18.54 6.97 -6.36
CA LYS A 355 -19.32 7.10 -7.59
C LYS A 355 -19.96 5.77 -8.04
N SER A 356 -19.26 4.65 -7.87
CA SER A 356 -19.71 3.33 -8.32
C SER A 356 -20.74 2.68 -7.41
N LEU A 357 -20.80 3.04 -6.11
CA LEU A 357 -21.81 2.52 -5.18
C LEU A 357 -23.22 2.90 -5.63
N ASP A 358 -24.14 1.93 -5.60
CA ASP A 358 -25.55 2.13 -5.92
C ASP A 358 -26.33 2.50 -4.65
N GLY A 359 -26.85 3.72 -4.60
CA GLY A 359 -27.47 4.34 -3.42
C GLY A 359 -26.81 5.66 -3.01
N ASP A 360 -27.58 6.50 -2.32
CA ASP A 360 -27.19 7.88 -1.98
C ASP A 360 -26.79 8.07 -0.51
N ASN A 361 -27.01 7.08 0.36
CA ASN A 361 -26.66 7.15 1.78
C ASN A 361 -25.16 6.89 2.01
N LYS A 362 -24.34 7.78 1.45
CA LYS A 362 -22.89 7.67 1.43
C LYS A 362 -22.21 9.03 1.54
N GLU A 363 -21.08 9.07 2.23
CA GLU A 363 -20.25 10.28 2.36
C GLU A 363 -18.77 9.93 2.23
N LEU A 364 -17.98 10.85 1.66
CA LEU A 364 -16.53 10.74 1.58
C LEU A 364 -15.90 11.91 2.33
N ILE A 365 -15.18 11.60 3.41
CA ILE A 365 -14.30 12.55 4.08
C ILE A 365 -12.91 12.49 3.46
N THR A 366 -12.42 13.64 3.03
CA THR A 366 -11.12 13.78 2.37
C THR A 366 -10.15 14.54 3.26
N PHE A 367 -8.99 13.94 3.50
CA PHE A 367 -7.87 14.56 4.17
C PHE A 367 -6.86 15.07 3.14
N GLU A 368 -6.27 16.23 3.40
CA GLU A 368 -5.34 16.86 2.46
C GLU A 368 -3.95 16.24 2.51
N TYR A 369 -3.45 15.92 3.71
CA TYR A 369 -2.03 15.67 3.91
C TYR A 369 -1.68 14.38 4.64
N SER A 370 -2.63 13.60 5.13
CA SER A 370 -2.30 12.37 5.87
C SER A 370 -1.79 11.27 4.93
N VAL A 371 -1.15 10.24 5.49
CA VAL A 371 -0.75 9.05 4.73
C VAL A 371 -1.87 8.02 4.72
N HIS A 372 -1.54 6.75 4.48
CA HIS A 372 -2.51 5.66 4.44
C HIS A 372 -3.26 5.49 5.75
N GLY A 373 -4.58 5.30 5.66
CA GLY A 373 -5.50 5.09 6.79
C GLY A 373 -5.70 6.30 7.69
N ALA A 374 -6.81 7.01 7.52
CA ALA A 374 -7.17 8.20 8.26
C ALA A 374 -7.26 7.96 9.77
N VAL A 375 -7.75 6.80 10.23
CA VAL A 375 -7.92 6.52 11.66
C VAL A 375 -6.61 6.58 12.44
N PHE A 376 -5.47 6.37 11.80
CA PHE A 376 -4.15 6.37 12.47
C PHE A 376 -3.14 7.38 11.92
N SER A 377 -3.45 8.10 10.83
CA SER A 377 -2.50 9.02 10.18
C SER A 377 -2.92 10.49 10.17
N THR A 378 -4.03 10.82 10.85
CA THR A 378 -4.60 12.19 10.91
C THR A 378 -4.46 12.80 12.30
N GLN A 379 -3.27 12.72 12.89
CA GLN A 379 -2.96 13.33 14.18
C GLN A 379 -3.39 14.81 14.21
N LEU A 380 -4.07 15.20 15.28
CA LEU A 380 -4.44 16.59 15.52
C LEU A 380 -3.24 17.42 16.01
N ASP A 381 -2.33 16.80 16.75
CA ASP A 381 -1.04 17.38 17.08
C ASP A 381 0.06 16.72 16.23
N PRO A 382 0.67 17.44 15.27
CA PRO A 382 1.71 16.89 14.41
C PRO A 382 3.02 16.58 15.15
N GLU A 383 3.22 17.09 16.37
CA GLU A 383 4.42 16.84 17.18
C GLU A 383 4.24 15.66 18.15
N ASP A 384 3.00 15.23 18.40
CA ASP A 384 2.67 14.10 19.28
C ASP A 384 1.97 12.96 18.54
N LEU A 385 2.69 11.85 18.36
CA LEU A 385 2.16 10.64 17.73
C LEU A 385 1.11 9.91 18.57
N ALA A 386 1.04 10.17 19.87
CA ALA A 386 0.01 9.65 20.75
C ALA A 386 -1.25 10.53 20.77
N SER A 387 -1.24 11.67 20.06
CA SER A 387 -2.40 12.55 19.99
C SER A 387 -3.59 11.89 19.32
N GLU A 388 -4.78 12.40 19.62
CA GLU A 388 -6.01 11.97 18.97
C GLU A 388 -5.91 12.19 17.45
N THR A 389 -6.53 11.29 16.68
CA THR A 389 -6.65 11.45 15.24
C THR A 389 -8.04 11.91 14.86
N CYS A 390 -8.14 12.77 13.85
CA CYS A 390 -9.44 13.21 13.34
C CYS A 390 -10.24 12.04 12.74
N GLY A 391 -9.59 11.11 12.04
CA GLY A 391 -10.22 9.91 11.52
C GLY A 391 -10.86 9.04 12.63
N MET A 392 -10.22 8.93 13.80
CA MET A 392 -10.81 8.23 14.95
C MET A 392 -12.00 9.00 15.53
N LYS A 393 -11.92 10.34 15.62
CA LYS A 393 -13.06 11.17 16.07
C LYS A 393 -14.27 11.03 15.15
N ILE A 394 -14.05 11.05 13.84
CA ILE A 394 -15.10 10.83 12.84
C ILE A 394 -15.71 9.43 12.97
N LEU A 395 -14.87 8.39 13.10
CA LEU A 395 -15.36 7.02 13.31
C LEU A 395 -16.17 6.91 14.62
N ALA A 396 -15.69 7.50 15.71
CA ALA A 396 -16.41 7.52 16.98
C ALA A 396 -17.75 8.28 16.89
N SER A 397 -17.79 9.38 16.14
CA SER A 397 -19.03 10.11 15.85
C SER A 397 -20.00 9.23 15.07
N TYR A 398 -19.54 8.60 13.99
CA TYR A 398 -20.35 7.69 13.16
C TYR A 398 -20.93 6.51 13.96
N LEU A 399 -20.14 5.94 14.88
CA LEU A 399 -20.60 4.90 15.80
C LEU A 399 -21.68 5.43 16.78
N SER A 400 -21.46 6.64 17.31
CA SER A 400 -22.36 7.25 18.30
C SER A 400 -23.69 7.72 17.70
N THR A 401 -23.71 8.00 16.39
CA THR A 401 -24.91 8.34 15.63
C THR A 401 -25.55 7.12 14.96
N GLU A 402 -25.12 5.91 15.30
CA GLU A 402 -25.61 4.65 14.71
C GLU A 402 -25.58 4.63 13.17
N GLY A 403 -24.58 5.29 12.57
CA GLY A 403 -24.41 5.38 11.12
C GLY A 403 -25.10 6.57 10.45
N GLU A 404 -25.78 7.44 11.20
CA GLU A 404 -26.46 8.61 10.62
C GLU A 404 -25.45 9.67 10.13
N LEU A 405 -25.20 9.69 8.82
CA LEU A 405 -24.23 10.58 8.16
C LEU A 405 -24.56 12.07 8.34
N ALA A 406 -25.85 12.43 8.34
CA ALA A 406 -26.29 13.82 8.53
C ALA A 406 -25.91 14.39 9.91
N SER A 407 -25.66 13.51 10.89
CA SER A 407 -25.27 13.88 12.26
C SER A 407 -23.77 13.71 12.52
N LEU A 408 -22.98 13.40 11.48
CA LEU A 408 -21.55 13.16 11.59
C LEU A 408 -20.80 14.44 12.01
N ASP A 409 -20.08 14.38 13.12
CA ASP A 409 -19.17 15.43 13.54
C ASP A 409 -17.85 15.30 12.76
N ARG A 410 -17.62 16.29 11.89
CA ARG A 410 -16.43 16.42 11.06
C ARG A 410 -15.63 17.69 11.37
N SER A 411 -15.92 18.35 12.49
CA SER A 411 -15.26 19.60 12.90
C SER A 411 -13.74 19.46 13.02
N CYS A 412 -13.26 18.28 13.42
CA CYS A 412 -11.82 18.00 13.53
C CYS A 412 -11.06 18.13 12.20
N VAL A 413 -11.74 18.09 11.04
CA VAL A 413 -11.09 18.25 9.73
C VAL A 413 -10.51 19.66 9.59
N ASP A 414 -11.21 20.66 10.14
CA ASP A 414 -10.76 22.06 10.13
C ASP A 414 -9.65 22.32 11.18
N GLU A 415 -9.47 21.41 12.15
CA GLU A 415 -8.44 21.49 13.19
C GLU A 415 -7.08 20.92 12.74
N ILE A 416 -7.06 20.11 11.66
CA ILE A 416 -5.82 19.51 11.17
C ILE A 416 -4.85 20.61 10.79
N SER A 417 -3.66 20.54 11.39
CA SER A 417 -2.60 21.52 11.19
C SER A 417 -2.22 21.67 9.71
N ARG A 418 -1.73 22.87 9.37
CA ARG A 418 -1.21 23.13 8.02
C ARG A 418 0.00 22.24 7.74
N PHE A 419 0.16 21.87 6.47
CA PHE A 419 1.29 21.09 6.02
C PHE A 419 2.63 21.72 6.41
N ASN A 420 3.53 20.89 6.94
CA ASN A 420 4.88 21.26 7.37
C ASN A 420 5.85 20.13 6.98
N MET A 421 6.93 20.46 6.27
CA MET A 421 7.96 19.49 5.86
C MET A 421 9.13 19.40 6.85
N THR A 422 9.02 20.02 8.02
CA THR A 422 10.05 19.93 9.05
C THR A 422 10.07 18.51 9.64
N LEU A 423 11.24 17.89 9.65
CA LEU A 423 11.44 16.64 10.36
C LEU A 423 11.45 16.90 11.87
N LEU A 424 10.64 16.16 12.62
CA LEU A 424 10.55 16.29 14.08
C LEU A 424 11.92 16.07 14.74
N ALA A 425 12.21 16.80 15.81
CA ALA A 425 13.53 16.83 16.45
C ALA A 425 14.04 15.44 16.88
N ASN A 426 13.16 14.57 17.38
CA ASN A 426 13.48 13.18 17.73
C ASN A 426 13.87 12.32 16.51
N TYR A 427 13.49 12.73 15.30
CA TYR A 427 13.82 12.04 14.05
C TYR A 427 15.01 12.68 13.31
N GLN A 428 15.41 13.91 13.65
CA GLN A 428 16.66 14.51 13.14
C GLN A 428 17.89 13.67 13.51
N GLY A 429 17.83 12.92 14.61
CA GLY A 429 18.86 11.95 15.00
C GLY A 429 19.19 10.92 13.92
N PHE A 430 18.30 10.64 12.95
CA PHE A 430 18.61 9.78 11.81
C PHE A 430 19.74 10.33 10.92
N PHE A 431 19.95 11.64 10.89
CA PHE A 431 21.05 12.26 10.15
C PHE A 431 22.35 12.32 10.97
N GLY A 432 22.27 12.13 12.30
CA GLY A 432 23.44 12.21 13.19
C GLY A 432 24.07 13.60 13.29
N VAL A 433 23.38 14.64 12.80
CA VAL A 433 23.82 16.05 12.77
C VAL A 433 22.62 16.97 13.04
N GLU A 434 22.88 18.18 13.55
CA GLU A 434 21.85 19.18 13.88
C GLU A 434 21.38 20.00 12.65
N ASP A 435 22.09 19.93 11.51
CA ASP A 435 21.74 20.63 10.27
C ASP A 435 20.90 19.76 9.30
N ALA A 436 20.11 18.84 9.87
CA ALA A 436 19.28 17.87 9.15
C ALA A 436 18.20 18.51 8.28
#